data_AF-A0A2E6W8N5-F1
#
_entry.id   AF-A0A2E6W8N5-F1
#
_cell.length_a   1.000
_cell.length_b   1.000
_cell.length_c   1.000
_cell.angle_alpha   90.00
_cell.angle_beta   90.00
_cell.angle_gamma   90.00
#
_symmetry.space_group_name_H-M   'P 1'
#
loop_
_entity.id
_entity.type
_entity.pdbx_description
1 polymer ?
#
loop_
_entity_poly.entity_id
_entity_poly.type
_entity_poly.pdbx_seq_one_letter_code
_entity_poly.pdbx_strand_id
1 'polypeptide(L)'
;MPKKKANVLVTSKECRGNHERMIRRFIKKTKKEKIIEQIKDRKHYKKPSDKKREDRARAERRRIRDALKKQRAEERRNRKKR
;
A
#
# COMPACT_ATOMS: atom_id res chain seq x y z
N MET A 1 27.87 11.82 12.55
CA MET A 1 27.58 10.89 11.43
C MET A 1 26.44 11.44 10.60
N PRO A 2 26.60 11.65 9.28
CA PRO A 2 25.51 12.10 8.42
C PRO A 2 24.39 11.05 8.39
N LYS A 3 23.14 11.49 8.51
CA LYS A 3 21.97 10.59 8.45
C LYS A 3 21.87 9.99 7.04
N LYS A 4 22.00 8.67 6.92
CA LYS A 4 21.74 7.97 5.65
C LYS A 4 20.29 8.21 5.24
N LYS A 5 20.08 8.67 4.00
CA LYS A 5 18.74 8.79 3.41
C LYS A 5 18.16 7.39 3.24
N ALA A 6 16.91 7.19 3.65
CA ALA A 6 16.19 5.93 3.52
C ALA A 6 14.76 6.20 3.05
N ASN A 7 14.24 5.37 2.14
CA ASN A 7 12.87 5.48 1.63
C ASN A 7 11.83 5.16 2.71
N VAL A 8 12.15 4.23 3.62
CA VAL A 8 11.32 3.90 4.78
C VAL A 8 12.19 3.91 6.03
N LEU A 9 11.86 4.78 6.98
CA LEU A 9 12.50 4.89 8.29
C LEU A 9 11.42 4.88 9.38
N VAL A 10 11.69 4.19 10.49
CA VAL A 10 10.93 4.31 11.73
C VAL A 10 11.94 4.44 12.86
N THR A 11 11.76 5.46 13.70
CA THR A 11 12.66 5.73 14.83
C THR A 11 12.03 5.29 16.15
N SER A 12 12.87 4.98 17.14
CA SER A 12 12.41 4.57 18.48
C SER A 12 11.53 5.65 19.16
N LYS A 13 11.82 6.93 18.90
CA LYS A 13 11.04 8.08 19.39
C LYS A 13 9.58 8.06 18.90
N GLU A 14 9.34 7.66 17.65
CA GLU A 14 7.98 7.51 17.10
C GLU A 14 7.18 6.38 17.78
N CYS A 15 7.88 5.42 18.39
CA CYS A 15 7.32 4.19 18.93
C CYS A 15 7.35 4.13 20.47
N ARG A 16 7.77 5.21 21.13
CA ARG A 16 7.92 5.32 22.59
C ARG A 16 8.77 4.18 23.18
N GLY A 17 9.85 3.79 22.49
CA GLY A 17 10.74 2.71 22.94
C GLY A 17 10.19 1.28 22.76
N ASN A 18 8.96 1.10 22.27
CA ASN A 18 8.39 -0.23 22.06
C ASN A 18 8.79 -0.80 20.69
N HIS A 19 9.60 -1.86 20.71
CA HIS A 19 10.13 -2.53 19.53
C HIS A 19 9.05 -3.21 18.67
N GLU A 20 8.03 -3.83 19.26
CA GLU A 20 6.95 -4.45 18.50
C GLU A 20 6.17 -3.42 17.67
N ARG A 21 5.87 -2.27 18.29
CA ARG A 21 5.19 -1.17 17.60
C ARG A 21 6.04 -0.63 16.45
N MET A 22 7.36 -0.62 16.62
CA MET A 22 8.31 -0.22 15.60
C MET A 22 8.30 -1.17 14.40
N ILE A 23 8.35 -2.48 14.64
CA ILE A 23 8.28 -3.51 13.59
C ILE A 23 6.96 -3.41 12.83
N ARG A 24 5.82 -3.34 13.53
CA ARG A 24 4.49 -3.23 12.89
C ARG A 24 4.38 -1.96 12.03
N ARG A 25 4.86 -0.82 12.54
CA ARG A 25 4.89 0.45 11.79
C ARG A 25 5.79 0.38 10.58
N PHE A 26 6.98 -0.21 10.71
CA PHE A 26 7.92 -0.37 9.61
C PHE A 26 7.31 -1.22 8.50
N ILE A 27 6.79 -2.41 8.84
CA ILE A 27 6.09 -3.29 7.89
C ILE A 27 4.94 -2.55 7.21
N LYS A 28 4.15 -1.77 7.95
CA LYS A 28 3.05 -0.97 7.38
C LYS A 28 3.56 0.09 6.39
N LYS A 29 4.62 0.85 6.73
CA LYS A 29 5.22 1.85 5.83
C LYS A 29 5.77 1.16 4.57
N THR A 30 6.51 0.06 4.71
CA THR A 30 7.08 -0.72 3.59
C THR A 30 6.00 -1.25 2.63
N LYS A 31 4.89 -1.75 3.16
CA LYS A 31 3.74 -2.19 2.34
C LYS A 31 3.04 -1.01 1.65
N LYS A 32 2.94 0.15 2.30
CA LYS A 32 2.33 1.35 1.73
C LYS A 32 3.14 1.91 0.55
N GLU A 33 4.47 1.91 0.66
CA GLU A 33 5.40 2.30 -0.40
C GLU A 33 5.50 1.24 -1.53
N LYS A 34 4.80 0.10 -1.39
CA LYS A 34 4.78 -1.00 -2.37
C LYS A 34 6.15 -1.59 -2.73
N ILE A 35 7.15 -1.42 -1.85
CA ILE A 35 8.52 -1.91 -2.08
C ILE A 35 8.52 -3.43 -2.31
N ILE A 36 7.70 -4.17 -1.56
CA ILE A 36 7.58 -5.63 -1.70
C ILE A 36 7.03 -6.02 -3.09
N GLU A 37 6.06 -5.27 -3.61
CA GLU A 37 5.48 -5.53 -4.94
C GLU A 37 6.53 -5.26 -6.03
N GLN A 38 7.26 -4.14 -5.92
CA GLN A 38 8.32 -3.80 -6.87
C GLN A 38 9.42 -4.87 -6.92
N ILE A 39 9.83 -5.41 -5.77
CA ILE A 39 10.84 -6.48 -5.72
C ILE A 39 10.31 -7.75 -6.42
N LYS A 40 9.06 -8.13 -6.17
CA LYS A 40 8.44 -9.28 -6.85
C LYS A 40 8.34 -9.08 -8.36
N ASP A 41 7.92 -7.90 -8.80
CA ASP A 41 7.81 -7.54 -10.22
C ASP A 41 9.19 -7.48 -10.92
N ARG A 42 10.26 -7.17 -10.17
CA ARG A 42 11.64 -7.16 -10.68
C ARG A 42 12.34 -8.51 -10.62
N LYS A 43 11.82 -9.48 -9.85
CA LYS A 43 12.48 -10.77 -9.58
C LYS A 43 12.70 -11.57 -10.86
N HIS A 44 11.75 -11.51 -11.80
CA HIS A 44 11.83 -12.23 -13.07
C HIS A 44 11.54 -11.27 -14.23
N TYR A 45 12.22 -11.47 -15.35
CA TYR A 45 11.90 -10.72 -16.55
C TYR A 45 10.47 -11.02 -17.00
N LYS A 46 9.77 -9.96 -17.39
CA LYS A 46 8.42 -10.04 -17.92
C LYS A 46 8.33 -9.17 -19.15
N LYS A 47 7.75 -9.70 -20.23
CA LYS A 47 7.64 -8.99 -21.49
C LYS A 47 6.87 -7.67 -21.31
N PRO A 48 7.25 -6.59 -22.00
CA PRO A 48 6.59 -5.29 -21.86
C PRO A 48 5.07 -5.32 -22.13
N SER A 49 4.64 -6.16 -23.07
CA SER A 49 3.22 -6.40 -23.38
C SER A 49 2.45 -6.99 -22.18
N ASP A 50 3.00 -8.04 -21.57
CA ASP A 50 2.40 -8.68 -20.40
C ASP A 50 2.39 -7.77 -19.17
N LYS A 51 3.43 -6.94 -19.01
CA LYS A 51 3.45 -5.91 -17.98
C LYS A 51 2.32 -4.91 -18.16
N LYS A 52 2.17 -4.34 -19.37
CA LYS A 52 1.08 -3.42 -19.71
C LYS A 52 -0.30 -4.06 -19.50
N ARG A 53 -0.48 -5.33 -19.87
CA ARG A 53 -1.74 -6.06 -19.70
C ARG A 53 -2.12 -6.19 -18.22
N GLU A 54 -1.19 -6.63 -17.37
CA GLU A 54 -1.46 -6.79 -15.94
C GLU A 54 -1.66 -5.44 -15.23
N ASP A 55 -0.94 -4.40 -15.61
CA ASP A 55 -1.11 -3.06 -15.05
C ASP A 55 -2.52 -2.52 -15.32
N ARG A 56 -3.06 -2.74 -16.54
CA ARG A 56 -4.45 -2.39 -16.88
C ARG A 56 -5.45 -3.18 -16.03
N ALA A 57 -5.30 -4.51 -15.96
CA ALA A 57 -6.18 -5.35 -15.16
C ALA A 57 -6.15 -4.98 -13.66
N ARG A 58 -4.97 -4.63 -13.13
CA ARG A 58 -4.80 -4.17 -11.75
C ARG A 58 -5.49 -2.82 -11.51
N ALA A 59 -5.40 -1.90 -12.46
CA ALA A 59 -6.07 -0.60 -12.39
C ALA A 59 -7.59 -0.74 -12.45
N GLU A 60 -8.11 -1.60 -13.32
CA GLU A 60 -9.54 -1.88 -13.44
C GLU A 60 -10.10 -2.48 -12.15
N ARG A 61 -9.46 -3.53 -11.60
CA ARG A 61 -9.85 -4.12 -10.30
C ARG A 61 -9.87 -3.09 -9.18
N ARG A 62 -8.94 -2.13 -9.21
CA ARG A 62 -8.91 -1.02 -8.23
C ARG A 62 -10.11 -0.09 -8.41
N ARG A 63 -10.45 0.31 -9.64
CA ARG A 63 -11.62 1.16 -9.94
C ARG A 63 -12.91 0.51 -9.46
N ILE A 64 -13.11 -0.78 -9.77
CA ILE A 64 -14.29 -1.54 -9.33
C ILE A 64 -14.38 -1.55 -7.79
N ARG A 65 -13.27 -1.87 -7.12
CA ARG A 65 -13.22 -1.89 -5.65
C ARG A 65 -13.55 -0.52 -5.04
N ASP A 66 -12.99 0.56 -5.59
CA ASP A 66 -13.19 1.91 -5.09
C ASP A 66 -14.64 2.37 -5.31
N ALA A 67 -15.25 2.02 -6.44
CA ALA A 67 -16.67 2.26 -6.73
C ALA A 67 -17.59 1.52 -5.75
N LEU A 68 -17.36 0.22 -5.53
CA LEU A 68 -18.12 -0.59 -4.56
C LEU A 68 -17.99 -0.03 -3.14
N LYS A 69 -16.80 0.44 -2.76
CA LYS A 69 -16.57 1.05 -1.46
C LYS A 69 -17.35 2.36 -1.30
N LYS A 70 -17.44 3.16 -2.36
CA LYS A 70 -18.22 4.40 -2.40
C LYS A 70 -19.72 4.13 -2.26
N GLN A 71 -20.25 3.19 -3.05
CA GLN A 71 -21.65 2.76 -2.96
C GLN A 71 -22.02 2.30 -1.54
N ARG A 72 -21.23 1.41 -0.95
CA ARG A 72 -21.45 0.95 0.44
C ARG A 72 -21.39 2.07 1.47
N ALA A 73 -20.55 3.09 1.25
CA ALA A 73 -20.47 4.23 2.15
C ALA A 73 -21.69 5.15 2.03
N GLU A 74 -22.21 5.33 0.82
CA GLU A 74 -23.44 6.08 0.54
C GLU A 74 -24.67 5.38 1.12
N GLU A 75 -24.81 4.06 0.93
CA GLU A 75 -25.87 3.25 1.55
C GLU A 75 -25.88 3.39 3.08
N ARG A 76 -24.70 3.31 3.72
CA ARG A 76 -24.57 3.51 5.17
C ARG A 76 -25.01 4.90 5.62
N ARG A 77 -24.68 5.94 4.85
CA ARG A 77 -25.10 7.33 5.14
C ARG A 77 -26.60 7.48 4.98
N ASN A 78 -27.19 6.92 3.92
CA ASN A 78 -28.62 6.98 3.66
C ASN A 78 -29.42 6.23 4.73
N ARG A 79 -28.93 5.08 5.20
CA ARG A 79 -29.53 4.34 6.33
C ARG A 79 -29.50 5.12 7.65
N LYS A 80 -28.48 5.95 7.88
CA LYS A 80 -28.38 6.77 9.10
C LYS A 80 -29.24 8.05 9.03
N LYS A 81 -29.63 8.48 7.81
CA LYS A 81 -30.46 9.66 7.57
C LYS A 81 -31.97 9.36 7.58
N ARG A 82 -32.38 8.10 7.32
CA ARG A 82 -33.73 7.59 7.59
C ARG A 82 -33.85 7.27 9.08
#